data_AF-A0A6N4SRK2-F1
#
_entry.id   AF-A0A6N4SRK2-F1
#
_cell.length_a   1.000
_cell.length_b   1.000
_cell.length_c   1.000
_cell.angle_alpha   90.00
_cell.angle_beta   90.00
_cell.angle_gamma   90.00
#
_symmetry.space_group_name_H-M   'P 1'
#
loop_
_entity.id
_entity.type
_entity.pdbx_description
1 polymer ?
#
loop_
_entity_poly.entity_id
_entity_poly.type
_entity_poly.pdbx_seq_one_letter_code
_entity_poly.pdbx_strand_id
1 'polypeptide(L)'
;MIIQDYIDYWNEQDIELDKIKLESVHAIPLPVDILEFLSMVGLPKEAAPYLTFNITSFPAFVSPDDLYDLEDRPDLSDWFIIGETGNSDPICIDPMGGYRICYVETENEFNAVFMNSSLDKLAICIYLYEKFIEKFSTEESENLVFNDADWEYLKKQFMDIDPEALSEGSFWDYYLEYLLVDRD
;
A
#
# COMPACT_ATOMS: atom_id res chain seq x y z
N MET A 1 18.97 -2.49 3.01
CA MET A 1 19.23 -1.12 3.52
C MET A 1 18.15 -0.18 2.96
N ILE A 2 16.87 -0.56 3.05
CA ILE A 2 15.73 0.26 2.59
C ILE A 2 14.60 0.15 3.61
N ILE A 3 14.38 -1.05 4.18
CA ILE A 3 13.37 -1.21 5.23
C ILE A 3 13.72 -0.50 6.54
N GLN A 4 15.01 -0.36 6.87
CA GLN A 4 15.41 0.44 8.03
C GLN A 4 15.11 1.92 7.78
N ASP A 5 15.40 2.44 6.60
CA ASP A 5 15.10 3.81 6.20
C ASP A 5 13.59 4.10 6.24
N TYR A 6 12.76 3.11 5.87
CA TYR A 6 11.30 3.16 6.06
C TYR A 6 10.93 3.30 7.55
N ILE A 7 11.49 2.43 8.42
CA ILE A 7 11.20 2.48 9.86
C ILE A 7 11.64 3.82 10.46
N ASP A 8 12.84 4.27 10.10
CA ASP A 8 13.43 5.51 10.61
C ASP A 8 12.60 6.72 10.18
N TYR A 9 12.12 6.75 8.94
CA TYR A 9 11.23 7.81 8.44
C TYR A 9 9.97 7.98 9.28
N TRP A 10 9.21 6.90 9.51
CA TRP A 10 7.98 6.99 10.29
C TRP A 10 8.25 7.37 11.75
N ASN A 11 9.35 6.87 12.34
CA ASN A 11 9.77 7.27 13.68
C ASN A 11 10.16 8.75 13.77
N GLU A 12 10.86 9.29 12.76
CA GLU A 12 11.24 10.71 12.70
C GLU A 12 10.02 11.64 12.59
N GLN A 13 8.92 11.15 12.02
CA GLN A 13 7.63 11.86 11.95
C GLN A 13 6.75 11.66 13.19
N ASP A 14 7.26 10.99 14.25
CA ASP A 14 6.48 10.59 15.43
C ASP A 14 5.21 9.75 15.11
N ILE A 15 5.23 9.01 13.99
CA ILE A 15 4.14 8.14 13.55
C ILE A 15 4.44 6.69 13.96
N GLU A 16 3.60 6.13 14.83
CA GLU A 16 3.70 4.74 15.23
C GLU A 16 3.20 3.80 14.12
N LEU A 17 4.06 2.86 13.72
CA LEU A 17 3.70 1.77 12.82
C LEU A 17 2.81 0.75 13.54
N ASP A 18 1.61 0.53 13.01
CA ASP A 18 0.67 -0.48 13.47
C ASP A 18 1.27 -1.87 13.23
N LYS A 19 1.19 -2.74 14.26
CA LYS A 19 1.83 -4.06 14.27
C LYS A 19 0.89 -5.10 14.85
N ILE A 20 0.80 -6.25 14.20
CA ILE A 20 0.09 -7.38 14.80
C ILE A 20 0.87 -7.88 16.02
N LYS A 21 0.14 -8.33 17.05
CA LYS A 21 0.76 -8.95 18.21
C LYS A 21 1.34 -10.31 17.81
N LEU A 22 2.54 -10.62 18.29
CA LEU A 22 3.19 -11.92 18.09
C LEU A 22 2.32 -13.11 18.49
N GLU A 23 1.50 -12.96 19.53
CA GLU A 23 0.56 -13.99 19.98
C GLU A 23 -0.59 -14.28 19.00
N SER A 24 -0.92 -13.33 18.12
CA SER A 24 -1.97 -13.44 17.11
C SER A 24 -1.46 -14.07 15.80
N VAL A 25 -0.15 -14.15 15.60
CA VAL A 25 0.50 -14.65 14.37
C VAL A 25 0.05 -16.06 13.99
N HIS A 26 -0.19 -16.94 14.97
CA HIS A 26 -0.62 -18.32 14.70
C HIS A 26 -2.07 -18.46 14.25
N ALA A 27 -2.89 -17.42 14.39
CA ALA A 27 -4.31 -17.44 14.01
C ALA A 27 -4.56 -16.94 12.58
N ILE A 28 -3.57 -16.32 11.95
CA ILE A 28 -3.70 -15.71 10.62
C ILE A 28 -3.07 -16.67 9.60
N PRO A 29 -3.81 -17.16 8.60
CA PRO A 29 -3.33 -18.15 7.62
C PRO A 29 -2.46 -17.51 6.51
N LEU A 30 -1.51 -16.66 6.91
CA LEU A 30 -0.53 -16.04 6.02
C LEU A 30 0.86 -16.70 6.19
N PRO A 31 1.76 -16.56 5.20
CA PRO A 31 3.14 -17.02 5.29
C PRO A 31 3.93 -16.33 6.41
N VAL A 32 4.97 -17.03 6.89
CA VAL A 32 5.79 -16.58 8.02
C VAL A 32 6.48 -15.25 7.73
N ASP A 33 6.99 -15.03 6.53
CA ASP A 33 7.66 -13.79 6.13
C ASP A 33 6.73 -12.58 6.17
N ILE A 34 5.47 -12.74 5.72
CA ILE A 34 4.45 -11.68 5.83
C ILE A 34 4.11 -11.41 7.29
N LEU A 35 3.96 -12.46 8.10
CA LEU A 35 3.66 -12.32 9.52
C LEU A 35 4.82 -11.69 10.31
N GLU A 36 6.06 -12.01 9.96
CA GLU A 36 7.26 -11.37 10.50
C GLU A 36 7.28 -9.88 10.14
N PHE A 37 6.97 -9.52 8.89
CA PHE A 37 6.84 -8.13 8.49
C PHE A 37 5.79 -7.40 9.33
N LEU A 38 4.56 -7.93 9.41
CA LEU A 38 3.45 -7.30 10.11
C LEU A 38 3.68 -7.19 11.63
N SER A 39 4.47 -8.09 12.23
CA SER A 39 4.73 -8.08 13.68
C SER A 39 5.99 -7.31 14.08
N MET A 40 7.02 -7.28 13.23
CA MET A 40 8.29 -6.63 13.54
C MET A 40 8.40 -5.23 12.91
N VAL A 41 7.94 -5.08 11.66
CA VAL A 41 8.04 -3.84 10.88
C VAL A 41 6.77 -3.01 10.99
N GLY A 42 5.62 -3.58 10.61
CA GLY A 42 4.32 -2.90 10.65
C GLY A 42 4.05 -1.94 9.49
N LEU A 43 2.86 -1.34 9.50
CA LEU A 43 2.37 -0.39 8.49
C LEU A 43 1.96 0.93 9.16
N PRO A 44 2.13 2.10 8.51
CA PRO A 44 1.59 3.35 9.04
C PRO A 44 0.06 3.27 9.05
N LYS A 45 -0.60 3.95 9.99
CA LYS A 45 -2.07 3.99 9.99
C LYS A 45 -2.64 4.70 8.77
N GLU A 46 -1.96 5.76 8.35
CA GLU A 46 -2.33 6.56 7.19
C GLU A 46 -1.05 6.85 6.40
N ALA A 47 -1.15 6.82 5.07
CA ALA A 47 -0.06 7.20 4.19
C ALA A 47 -0.57 7.72 2.85
N ALA A 48 0.22 8.54 2.18
CA ALA A 48 -0.05 8.98 0.82
C ALA A 48 0.13 7.83 -0.20
N PRO A 49 -0.70 7.78 -1.26
CA PRO A 49 -1.84 8.63 -1.52
C PRO A 49 -3.15 8.07 -0.91
N TYR A 50 -3.67 8.74 0.11
CA TYR A 50 -4.96 8.43 0.76
C TYR A 50 -5.14 6.94 1.11
N LEU A 51 -4.09 6.31 1.65
CA LEU A 51 -4.11 4.93 2.11
C LEU A 51 -4.32 4.91 3.62
N THR A 52 -5.17 4.00 4.10
CA THR A 52 -5.36 3.75 5.51
C THR A 52 -5.09 2.27 5.80
N PHE A 53 -4.22 1.95 6.75
CA PHE A 53 -3.96 0.57 7.19
C PHE A 53 -4.42 0.38 8.63
N ASN A 54 -5.19 -0.68 8.84
CA ASN A 54 -5.81 -0.96 10.13
C ASN A 54 -5.60 -2.45 10.49
N ILE A 55 -4.36 -2.92 10.47
CA ILE A 55 -4.06 -4.36 10.66
C ILE A 55 -4.33 -4.88 12.07
N THR A 56 -4.49 -3.99 13.06
CA THR A 56 -4.94 -4.35 14.41
C THR A 56 -6.42 -4.05 14.68
N SER A 57 -7.15 -3.47 13.73
CA SER A 57 -8.57 -3.09 13.92
C SER A 57 -9.41 -3.18 12.63
N PHE A 58 -10.48 -3.98 12.68
CA PHE A 58 -11.68 -4.02 11.82
C PHE A 58 -11.58 -3.93 10.28
N PRO A 59 -12.13 -4.92 9.56
CA PRO A 59 -11.97 -6.35 9.79
C PRO A 59 -10.67 -6.79 9.10
N ALA A 60 -9.53 -6.57 9.77
CA ALA A 60 -8.24 -7.06 9.31
C ALA A 60 -8.25 -8.58 9.18
N PHE A 61 -7.65 -9.09 8.11
CA PHE A 61 -7.54 -10.52 7.77
C PHE A 61 -8.88 -11.23 7.60
N VAL A 62 -9.96 -10.48 7.37
CA VAL A 62 -11.21 -11.00 6.82
C VAL A 62 -11.16 -10.87 5.30
N SER A 63 -11.90 -11.72 4.60
CA SER A 63 -11.99 -11.67 3.15
C SER A 63 -12.95 -10.58 2.67
N PRO A 64 -12.74 -10.00 1.47
CA PRO A 64 -13.74 -9.13 0.84
C PRO A 64 -15.09 -9.82 0.66
N ASP A 65 -15.10 -11.12 0.36
CA ASP A 65 -16.33 -11.91 0.27
C ASP A 65 -17.13 -11.89 1.58
N ASP A 66 -16.48 -12.18 2.70
CA ASP A 66 -17.11 -12.14 4.03
C ASP A 66 -17.58 -10.73 4.44
N LEU A 67 -16.83 -9.70 4.03
CA LEU A 67 -17.14 -8.31 4.38
C LEU A 67 -18.34 -7.76 3.60
N TYR A 68 -18.43 -8.08 2.31
CA TYR A 68 -19.42 -7.51 1.40
C TYR A 68 -20.52 -8.50 0.97
N ASP A 69 -20.49 -9.75 1.46
CA ASP A 69 -21.45 -10.82 1.17
C ASP A 69 -21.50 -11.13 -0.35
N LEU A 70 -20.35 -11.47 -0.93
CA LEU A 70 -20.15 -11.56 -2.38
C LEU A 70 -20.37 -12.98 -2.93
N GLU A 71 -21.64 -13.43 -2.93
CA GLU A 71 -22.00 -14.77 -3.44
C GLU A 71 -21.48 -15.08 -4.87
N ASP A 72 -21.28 -14.05 -5.71
CA ASP A 72 -20.81 -14.17 -7.10
C ASP A 72 -19.28 -14.03 -7.27
N ARG A 73 -18.50 -13.81 -6.19
CA ARG A 73 -17.03 -13.62 -6.22
C ARG A 73 -16.28 -14.55 -5.25
N PRO A 74 -16.43 -15.88 -5.42
CA PRO A 74 -15.73 -16.86 -4.58
C PRO A 74 -14.20 -16.82 -4.74
N ASP A 75 -13.67 -16.15 -5.77
CA ASP A 75 -12.23 -15.92 -5.92
C ASP A 75 -11.64 -14.97 -4.86
N LEU A 76 -12.49 -14.17 -4.20
CA LEU A 76 -12.09 -13.25 -3.15
C LEU A 76 -12.19 -13.86 -1.73
N SER A 77 -12.75 -15.07 -1.57
CA SER A 77 -12.99 -15.67 -0.25
C SER A 77 -11.71 -15.97 0.55
N ASP A 78 -10.60 -16.18 -0.15
CA ASP A 78 -9.31 -16.50 0.46
C ASP A 78 -8.40 -15.26 0.61
N TRP A 79 -8.87 -14.06 0.27
CA TRP A 79 -8.08 -12.83 0.35
C TRP A 79 -8.08 -12.28 1.79
N PHE A 80 -7.09 -11.45 2.11
CA PHE A 80 -6.96 -10.87 3.46
C PHE A 80 -6.88 -9.35 3.41
N ILE A 81 -7.91 -8.68 3.94
CA ILE A 81 -7.94 -7.22 4.05
C ILE A 81 -6.89 -6.74 5.06
N ILE A 82 -6.13 -5.71 4.69
CA ILE A 82 -5.10 -5.06 5.53
C ILE A 82 -5.28 -3.55 5.66
N GLY A 83 -6.19 -2.96 4.88
CA GLY A 83 -6.44 -1.52 4.85
C GLY A 83 -7.49 -1.15 3.82
N GLU A 84 -7.55 0.13 3.48
CA GLU A 84 -8.44 0.70 2.48
C GLU A 84 -7.80 1.89 1.74
N THR A 85 -8.26 2.15 0.52
CA THR A 85 -7.92 3.35 -0.25
C THR A 85 -8.80 4.53 0.17
N GLY A 86 -8.54 5.72 -0.38
CA GLY A 86 -9.33 6.93 -0.12
C GLY A 86 -10.79 6.84 -0.58
N ASN A 87 -11.12 5.86 -1.42
CA ASN A 87 -12.48 5.55 -1.86
C ASN A 87 -13.13 4.44 -1.02
N SER A 88 -12.51 4.04 0.10
CA SER A 88 -12.94 2.92 0.94
C SER A 88 -12.94 1.56 0.22
N ASP A 89 -12.11 1.41 -0.81
CA ASP A 89 -11.85 0.11 -1.44
C ASP A 89 -10.86 -0.69 -0.60
N PRO A 90 -11.14 -1.96 -0.24
CA PRO A 90 -10.28 -2.72 0.64
C PRO A 90 -8.95 -3.07 -0.03
N ILE A 91 -7.86 -2.76 0.66
CA ILE A 91 -6.50 -3.20 0.31
C ILE A 91 -6.31 -4.59 0.88
N CYS A 92 -5.89 -5.53 0.04
CA CYS A 92 -5.88 -6.95 0.32
C CYS A 92 -4.55 -7.61 -0.07
N ILE A 93 -4.25 -8.70 0.63
CA ILE A 93 -3.25 -9.68 0.23
C ILE A 93 -3.97 -10.77 -0.57
N ASP A 94 -3.46 -11.09 -1.76
CA ASP A 94 -3.97 -12.14 -2.67
C ASP A 94 -3.08 -13.39 -2.61
N PRO A 95 -3.47 -14.45 -1.87
CA PRO A 95 -2.66 -15.67 -1.76
C PRO A 95 -2.53 -16.43 -3.09
N MET A 96 -3.51 -16.33 -3.99
CA MET A 96 -3.48 -17.02 -5.28
C MET A 96 -2.51 -16.34 -6.25
N GLY A 97 -2.34 -15.02 -6.13
CA GLY A 97 -1.37 -14.22 -6.85
C GLY A 97 0.04 -14.19 -6.24
N GLY A 98 0.38 -15.15 -5.38
CA GLY A 98 1.69 -15.20 -4.73
C GLY A 98 1.86 -14.18 -3.59
N TYR A 99 0.77 -13.84 -2.91
CA TYR A 99 0.70 -12.85 -1.83
C TYR A 99 1.04 -11.42 -2.26
N ARG A 100 0.75 -11.10 -3.52
CA ARG A 100 0.75 -9.72 -4.01
C ARG A 100 -0.30 -8.88 -3.28
N ILE A 101 -0.08 -7.57 -3.29
CA ILE A 101 -0.98 -6.58 -2.74
C ILE A 101 -1.80 -5.97 -3.87
N CYS A 102 -3.12 -5.97 -3.66
CA CYS A 102 -4.09 -5.37 -4.55
C CYS A 102 -5.09 -4.55 -3.72
N TYR A 103 -5.81 -3.62 -4.33
CA TYR A 103 -7.09 -3.19 -3.77
C TYR A 103 -8.25 -3.77 -4.60
N VAL A 104 -9.42 -3.91 -4.01
CA VAL A 104 -10.62 -4.43 -4.69
C VAL A 104 -11.59 -3.27 -4.93
N GLU A 105 -11.77 -2.88 -6.18
CA GLU A 105 -12.57 -1.73 -6.58
C GLU A 105 -14.08 -2.02 -6.43
N THR A 106 -14.66 -1.52 -5.34
CA THR A 106 -16.03 -1.83 -4.91
C THR A 106 -17.10 -1.28 -5.87
N GLU A 107 -16.80 -0.18 -6.55
CA GLU A 107 -17.71 0.43 -7.54
C GLU A 107 -17.63 -0.21 -8.94
N ASN A 108 -16.66 -1.10 -9.18
CA ASN A 108 -16.40 -1.70 -10.49
C ASN A 108 -16.34 -3.22 -10.40
N GLU A 109 -17.48 -3.83 -10.06
CA GLU A 109 -17.66 -5.29 -10.00
C GLU A 109 -16.63 -6.02 -9.11
N PHE A 110 -16.05 -5.32 -8.11
CA PHE A 110 -15.00 -5.85 -7.23
C PHE A 110 -13.73 -6.27 -7.99
N ASN A 111 -13.38 -5.56 -9.07
CA ASN A 111 -12.16 -5.84 -9.82
C ASN A 111 -10.93 -5.57 -8.95
N ALA A 112 -9.98 -6.52 -8.97
CA ALA A 112 -8.73 -6.34 -8.25
C ALA A 112 -7.75 -5.50 -9.07
N VAL A 113 -7.22 -4.44 -8.45
CA VAL A 113 -6.20 -3.58 -9.04
C VAL A 113 -4.88 -3.80 -8.32
N PHE A 114 -3.85 -4.10 -9.09
CA PHE A 114 -2.51 -4.41 -8.57
C PHE A 114 -1.85 -3.19 -7.95
N MET A 115 -1.24 -3.36 -6.78
CA MET A 115 -0.38 -2.35 -6.14
C MET A 115 1.08 -2.78 -6.18
N ASN A 116 1.41 -3.92 -5.55
CA ASN A 116 2.78 -4.39 -5.43
C ASN A 116 2.83 -5.91 -5.38
N SER A 117 3.97 -6.48 -5.78
CA SER A 117 4.18 -7.92 -5.77
C SER A 117 4.40 -8.50 -4.36
N SER A 118 4.66 -7.67 -3.35
CA SER A 118 4.78 -8.07 -1.95
C SER A 118 4.59 -6.91 -0.97
N LEU A 119 4.34 -7.23 0.30
CA LEU A 119 4.05 -6.25 1.36
C LEU A 119 5.24 -5.31 1.68
N ASP A 120 6.46 -5.84 1.67
CA ASP A 120 7.67 -5.06 1.90
C ASP A 120 7.91 -4.06 0.76
N LYS A 121 7.64 -4.45 -0.48
CA LYS A 121 7.72 -3.56 -1.64
C LYS A 121 6.67 -2.46 -1.58
N LEU A 122 5.43 -2.78 -1.19
CA LEU A 122 4.39 -1.77 -0.92
C LEU A 122 4.88 -0.74 0.09
N ALA A 123 5.36 -1.19 1.25
CA ALA A 123 5.84 -0.30 2.30
C ALA A 123 6.97 0.63 1.82
N ILE A 124 7.90 0.11 1.02
CA ILE A 124 9.00 0.90 0.44
C ILE A 124 8.47 1.91 -0.60
N CYS A 125 7.55 1.51 -1.48
CA CYS A 125 6.94 2.41 -2.46
C CYS A 125 6.19 3.56 -1.76
N ILE A 126 5.42 3.26 -0.71
CA ILE A 126 4.75 4.27 0.12
C ILE A 126 5.78 5.25 0.69
N TYR A 127 6.85 4.75 1.31
CA TYR A 127 7.91 5.60 1.85
C TYR A 127 8.56 6.52 0.81
N LEU A 128 8.84 6.00 -0.38
CA LEU A 128 9.42 6.79 -1.47
C LEU A 128 8.46 7.88 -1.96
N TYR A 129 7.16 7.55 -2.06
CA TYR A 129 6.12 8.47 -2.47
C TYR A 129 5.89 9.58 -1.43
N GLU A 130 5.81 9.22 -0.16
CA GLU A 130 5.70 10.14 0.97
C GLU A 130 6.86 11.15 1.00
N LYS A 131 8.10 10.66 0.92
CA LYS A 131 9.27 11.54 0.86
C LYS A 131 9.28 12.47 -0.34
N PHE A 132 8.71 12.02 -1.46
CA PHE A 132 8.61 12.86 -2.64
C PHE A 132 7.64 14.01 -2.40
N ILE A 133 6.45 13.71 -1.85
CA ILE A 133 5.45 14.72 -1.48
C ILE A 133 6.04 15.68 -0.46
N GLU A 134 6.63 15.19 0.63
CA GLU A 134 7.24 16.03 1.67
C GLU A 134 8.29 16.98 1.10
N LYS A 135 9.15 16.48 0.20
CA LYS A 135 10.24 17.26 -0.40
C LYS A 135 9.74 18.40 -1.30
N PHE A 136 8.61 18.20 -1.98
CA PHE A 136 8.13 19.11 -3.03
C PHE A 136 6.82 19.82 -2.70
N SER A 137 6.26 19.55 -1.52
CA SER A 137 5.19 20.34 -0.92
C SER A 137 5.75 21.67 -0.41
N THR A 138 5.00 22.76 -0.62
CA THR A 138 5.41 24.10 -0.20
C THR A 138 4.23 24.83 0.43
N GLU A 139 4.49 25.77 1.34
CA GLU A 139 3.43 26.62 1.90
C GLU A 139 2.82 27.59 0.88
N GLU A 140 3.49 27.79 -0.26
CA GLU A 140 3.12 28.80 -1.26
C GLU A 140 2.18 28.26 -2.36
N SER A 141 2.05 26.94 -2.49
CA SER A 141 1.24 26.28 -3.52
C SER A 141 0.48 25.08 -2.96
N GLU A 142 -0.76 24.91 -3.42
CA GLU A 142 -1.52 23.67 -3.19
C GLU A 142 -0.97 22.50 -4.02
N ASN A 143 -0.24 22.80 -5.11
CA ASN A 143 0.37 21.85 -6.02
C ASN A 143 1.84 21.56 -5.65
N LEU A 144 2.34 20.41 -6.08
CA LEU A 144 3.76 20.05 -5.88
C LEU A 144 4.66 20.76 -6.90
N VAL A 145 5.85 21.19 -6.45
CA VAL A 145 6.81 21.92 -7.29
C VAL A 145 8.07 21.08 -7.52
N PHE A 146 8.13 20.34 -8.63
CA PHE A 146 9.27 19.48 -9.00
C PHE A 146 9.53 19.48 -10.50
N ASN A 147 10.74 19.11 -10.95
CA ASN A 147 11.03 19.03 -12.39
C ASN A 147 10.97 17.58 -12.92
N ASP A 148 11.01 17.41 -14.24
CA ASP A 148 10.94 16.08 -14.87
C ASP A 148 12.04 15.12 -14.38
N ALA A 149 13.23 15.62 -14.05
CA ALA A 149 14.32 14.77 -13.56
C ALA A 149 14.05 14.23 -12.14
N ASP A 150 13.36 14.99 -11.29
CA ASP A 150 12.94 14.52 -9.97
C ASP A 150 11.88 13.41 -10.09
N TRP A 151 10.92 13.57 -11.00
CA TRP A 151 9.89 12.55 -11.25
C TRP A 151 10.47 11.28 -11.89
N GLU A 152 11.32 11.41 -12.91
CA GLU A 152 12.01 10.28 -13.53
C GLU A 152 12.88 9.54 -12.51
N TYR A 153 13.48 10.26 -11.56
CA TYR A 153 14.21 9.64 -10.46
C TYR A 153 13.29 8.81 -9.56
N LEU A 154 12.15 9.36 -9.13
CA LEU A 154 11.15 8.61 -8.34
C LEU A 154 10.68 7.36 -9.10
N LYS A 155 10.25 7.53 -10.36
CA LYS A 155 9.79 6.44 -11.22
C LYS A 155 10.84 5.34 -11.36
N LYS A 156 12.12 5.71 -11.51
CA LYS A 156 13.22 4.75 -11.54
C LYS A 156 13.35 3.98 -10.23
N GLN A 157 13.23 4.64 -9.07
CA GLN A 157 13.26 3.94 -7.78
C GLN A 157 12.11 2.92 -7.67
N PHE A 158 10.92 3.26 -8.14
CA PHE A 158 9.80 2.31 -8.20
C PHE A 158 10.12 1.11 -9.09
N MET A 159 10.66 1.33 -10.29
CA MET A 159 11.08 0.24 -11.18
C MET A 159 12.15 -0.68 -10.57
N ASP A 160 13.10 -0.11 -9.81
CA ASP A 160 14.17 -0.86 -9.17
C ASP A 160 13.66 -1.73 -8.00
N ILE A 161 12.57 -1.31 -7.34
CA ILE A 161 11.92 -2.03 -6.22
C ILE A 161 10.92 -3.07 -6.73
N ASP A 162 10.03 -2.65 -7.61
CA ASP A 162 8.91 -3.44 -8.09
C ASP A 162 8.48 -3.00 -9.49
N PRO A 163 9.09 -3.52 -10.57
CA PRO A 163 8.77 -3.07 -11.93
C PRO A 163 7.31 -3.31 -12.31
N GLU A 164 6.67 -4.35 -11.75
CA GLU A 164 5.26 -4.65 -11.99
C GLU A 164 4.34 -3.59 -11.39
N ALA A 165 4.79 -2.85 -10.37
CA ALA A 165 4.03 -1.77 -9.74
C ALA A 165 3.73 -0.64 -10.71
N LEU A 166 4.47 -0.52 -11.82
CA LEU A 166 4.25 0.47 -12.87
C LEU A 166 3.71 -0.14 -14.17
N SER A 167 3.08 -1.32 -14.07
CA SER A 167 2.34 -1.87 -15.21
C SER A 167 1.11 -1.01 -15.48
N GLU A 168 0.75 -0.86 -16.75
CA GLU A 168 -0.43 -0.08 -17.17
C GLU A 168 -1.68 -0.46 -16.35
N GLY A 169 -2.30 0.55 -15.73
CA GLY A 169 -3.53 0.39 -14.94
C GLY A 169 -3.32 -0.14 -13.52
N SER A 170 -2.07 -0.25 -13.05
CA SER A 170 -1.80 -0.48 -11.63
C SER A 170 -2.07 0.78 -10.81
N PHE A 171 -2.14 0.62 -9.49
CA PHE A 171 -2.29 1.72 -8.54
C PHE A 171 -1.18 2.77 -8.71
N TRP A 172 0.09 2.35 -8.74
CA TRP A 172 1.21 3.30 -8.79
C TRP A 172 1.45 3.87 -10.18
N ASP A 173 1.06 3.18 -11.25
CA ASP A 173 1.02 3.76 -12.59
C ASP A 173 0.14 5.00 -12.61
N TYR A 174 -1.09 4.89 -12.09
CA TYR A 174 -2.02 6.01 -11.96
C TYR A 174 -1.47 7.14 -11.07
N TYR A 175 -1.03 6.84 -9.84
CA TYR A 175 -0.64 7.91 -8.90
C TYR A 175 0.67 8.59 -9.27
N LEU A 176 1.63 7.90 -9.90
CA LEU A 176 2.83 8.58 -10.40
C LEU A 176 2.51 9.48 -11.59
N GLU A 177 1.60 9.09 -12.49
CA GLU A 177 1.14 9.98 -13.56
C GLU A 177 0.34 11.17 -13.01
N TYR A 178 -0.47 10.94 -11.98
CA TYR A 178 -1.24 11.99 -11.32
C TYR A 178 -0.32 13.12 -10.79
N LEU A 179 0.85 12.79 -10.23
CA LEU A 179 1.82 13.80 -9.80
C LEU A 179 2.20 14.78 -10.93
N LEU A 180 2.32 14.31 -12.18
CA LEU A 180 2.66 15.18 -13.31
C LEU A 180 1.52 16.13 -13.68
N VAL A 181 0.28 15.73 -13.43
CA VAL A 181 -0.92 16.55 -13.65
C VAL A 181 -1.08 17.57 -12.53
N ASP A 182 -0.75 17.18 -11.30
CA ASP A 182 -0.87 17.97 -10.06
C ASP A 182 0.32 18.92 -9.82
N ARG A 183 1.28 18.95 -10.76
CA ARG A 183 2.45 19.81 -10.70
C ARG A 183 2.14 21.25 -11.11
N ASP A 184 2.74 22.23 -10.43
CA ASP A 184 2.76 23.65 -10.82
C ASP A 184 3.73 23.95 -12.00
#